data_AF-H0H169-F1
#
_entry.id   AF-H0H169-F1
#
_cell.length_a   1.000
_cell.length_b   1.000
_cell.length_c   1.000
_cell.angle_alpha   90.00
_cell.angle_beta   90.00
_cell.angle_gamma   90.00
#
_symmetry.space_group_name_H-M   'P 1'
#
loop_
_entity.id
_entity.type
_entity.pdbx_description
1 polymer ?
#
loop_
_entity_poly.entity_id
_entity_poly.type
_entity_poly.pdbx_seq_one_letter_code
_entity_poly.pdbx_strand_id
1 'polypeptide(L)'
;MRLHNRRKVNFLRRILFILCIFLLYLSRDSLRLNTKNVFINPKIAEYNGGMIDDIQILRCYHWYRQCGSLYAPRLHPSTSAERVKDKSSVLWSRVSKNITVESLYSLQSGTFYNSYLYVHMKSFQGNSKNSIKELAMARDSALIPLQVLRDINKMVKSSDSSVFHNHVYRREKPTSSWWKLLFGISVDSDDIAVFGEEWVYKGSGIWCKFILNDDDNDPPIINLEIYLGSSFIESRPFWKEVIHEFHRNNMPSMPISITRKHETKNAHHKYPNKLPGSLEAPDKNNDALRLLQADEDYRITSSHIRYSWGQRSFKILQMTDFHFKCTDNSMSIINEIRTVNFIDRVLALEKPDLVVITGDLLDSQNSMDYQTCIMKLVQPMISNQVPYAISLGASDESNFATLSQIKDFIGNLPYAFNNVASKEGHMAIKVSFNKKLSKNALLEKRVDNNEETSSAEALFFVFVFIQSCE
;
A
#
# COMPACT_ATOMS: atom_id res chain seq x y z
N MET A 1 11.75 -24.12 -65.44
CA MET A 1 11.35 -23.16 -64.37
C MET A 1 11.20 -23.79 -62.97
N ARG A 2 10.69 -25.03 -62.80
CA ARG A 2 10.46 -25.67 -61.48
C ARG A 2 11.73 -26.05 -60.67
N LEU A 3 12.82 -26.46 -61.32
CA LEU A 3 14.06 -26.87 -60.63
C LEU A 3 14.85 -25.71 -60.01
N HIS A 4 14.84 -24.53 -60.66
CA HIS A 4 15.52 -23.34 -60.16
C HIS A 4 14.83 -22.77 -58.91
N ASN A 5 13.49 -22.77 -58.87
CA ASN A 5 12.73 -22.41 -57.67
C ASN A 5 12.98 -23.39 -56.51
N ARG A 6 13.07 -24.70 -56.78
CA ARG A 6 13.33 -25.70 -55.74
C ARG A 6 14.72 -25.54 -55.10
N ARG A 7 15.73 -25.17 -55.89
CA ARG A 7 17.08 -24.84 -55.39
C ARG A 7 17.09 -23.55 -54.56
N LYS A 8 16.37 -22.50 -55.01
CA LYS A 8 16.21 -21.25 -54.23
C LYS A 8 15.51 -21.48 -52.89
N VAL A 9 14.44 -22.28 -52.86
CA VAL A 9 13.72 -22.63 -51.62
C VAL A 9 14.60 -23.43 -50.66
N ASN A 10 15.35 -24.42 -51.15
CA ASN A 10 16.26 -25.20 -50.30
C ASN A 10 17.44 -24.37 -49.77
N PHE A 11 17.96 -23.43 -50.57
CA PHE A 11 19.00 -22.49 -50.14
C PHE A 11 18.47 -21.51 -49.09
N LEU A 12 17.27 -20.94 -49.30
CA LEU A 12 16.59 -20.09 -48.32
C LEU A 12 16.32 -20.83 -47.01
N ARG A 13 15.88 -22.10 -47.07
CA ARG A 13 15.66 -22.95 -45.89
C ARG A 13 16.95 -23.20 -45.11
N ARG A 14 18.09 -23.41 -45.79
CA ARG A 14 19.40 -23.57 -45.13
C ARG A 14 19.86 -22.28 -44.47
N ILE A 15 19.69 -21.13 -45.12
CA ILE A 15 19.98 -19.81 -44.53
C ILE A 15 19.09 -19.55 -43.30
N LEU A 16 17.79 -19.78 -43.42
CA LEU A 16 16.84 -19.67 -42.31
C LEU A 16 17.23 -20.56 -41.13
N PHE A 17 17.68 -21.79 -41.39
CA PHE A 17 18.14 -22.70 -40.35
C PHE A 17 19.40 -22.20 -39.62
N ILE A 18 20.40 -21.71 -40.36
CA ILE A 18 21.61 -21.12 -39.78
C ILE A 18 21.28 -19.85 -38.99
N LEU A 19 20.40 -18.99 -39.53
CA LEU A 19 19.89 -17.82 -38.82
C LEU A 19 19.17 -18.22 -37.54
N CYS A 20 18.30 -19.23 -37.55
CA CYS A 20 17.63 -19.73 -36.34
C CYS A 20 18.64 -20.21 -35.29
N ILE A 21 19.67 -20.97 -35.67
CA ILE A 21 20.71 -21.42 -34.74
C ILE A 21 21.50 -20.23 -34.16
N PHE A 22 21.89 -19.29 -35.00
CA PHE A 22 22.58 -18.08 -34.58
C PHE A 22 21.72 -17.24 -33.62
N LEU A 23 20.43 -17.13 -33.89
CA LEU A 23 19.46 -16.43 -33.04
C LEU A 23 19.23 -17.14 -31.70
N LEU A 24 19.16 -18.49 -31.69
CA LEU A 24 19.10 -19.28 -30.45
C LEU A 24 20.37 -19.13 -29.61
N TYR A 25 21.53 -19.05 -30.27
CA TYR A 25 22.81 -18.82 -29.59
C TYR A 25 22.85 -17.42 -28.96
N LEU A 26 22.47 -16.38 -29.70
CA LEU A 26 22.42 -15.00 -29.19
C LEU A 26 21.39 -14.79 -28.08
N SER A 27 20.34 -15.61 -28.03
CA SER A 27 19.27 -15.54 -27.03
C SER A 27 19.45 -16.51 -25.86
N ARG A 28 20.55 -17.27 -25.81
CA ARG A 28 20.78 -18.33 -24.80
C ARG A 28 20.56 -17.87 -23.35
N ASP A 29 21.10 -16.70 -22.98
CA ASP A 29 20.94 -16.15 -21.63
C ASP A 29 19.47 -15.83 -21.31
N SER A 30 18.74 -15.26 -22.29
CA SER A 30 17.32 -14.93 -22.15
C SER A 30 16.46 -16.18 -22.09
N LEU A 31 16.72 -17.17 -22.96
CA LEU A 31 16.04 -18.46 -22.93
C LEU A 31 16.25 -19.18 -21.60
N ARG A 32 17.48 -19.20 -21.07
CA ARG A 32 17.79 -19.81 -19.76
C ARG A 32 17.04 -19.12 -18.62
N LEU A 33 16.89 -17.80 -18.66
CA LEU A 33 16.15 -17.07 -17.63
C LEU A 33 14.63 -17.34 -17.72
N ASN A 34 14.08 -17.35 -18.94
CA ASN A 34 12.69 -17.70 -19.14
C ASN A 34 12.39 -19.13 -18.72
N THR A 35 13.26 -20.09 -19.02
CA THR A 35 13.06 -21.48 -18.56
C THR A 35 13.08 -21.56 -17.04
N LYS A 36 13.97 -20.84 -16.35
CA LYS A 36 13.92 -20.73 -14.88
C LYS A 36 12.56 -20.23 -14.37
N ASN A 37 11.98 -19.21 -15.01
CA ASN A 37 10.69 -18.64 -14.62
C ASN A 37 9.50 -19.54 -14.98
N VAL A 38 9.57 -20.30 -16.07
CA VAL A 38 8.56 -21.31 -16.42
C VAL A 38 8.53 -22.44 -15.37
N PHE A 39 9.69 -22.83 -14.85
CA PHE A 39 9.82 -23.91 -13.86
C PHE A 39 9.91 -23.41 -12.41
N ILE A 40 9.60 -22.14 -12.14
CA ILE A 40 9.62 -21.61 -10.78
C ILE A 40 8.57 -22.31 -9.92
N ASN A 41 8.89 -22.55 -8.65
CA ASN A 41 7.95 -23.14 -7.72
C ASN A 41 6.80 -22.14 -7.45
N PRO A 42 5.52 -22.54 -7.60
CA PRO A 42 4.38 -21.66 -7.37
C PRO A 42 4.17 -21.26 -5.91
N LYS A 43 4.87 -21.89 -4.95
CA LYS A 43 4.73 -21.59 -3.51
C LYS A 43 5.44 -20.31 -3.04
N ILE A 44 6.13 -19.58 -3.93
CA ILE A 44 6.84 -18.35 -3.55
C ILE A 44 5.83 -17.21 -3.49
N ALA A 45 5.67 -16.63 -2.30
CA ALA A 45 4.69 -15.60 -2.01
C ALA A 45 5.03 -14.25 -2.68
N GLU A 46 3.98 -13.46 -2.89
CA GLU A 46 4.08 -12.06 -3.29
C GLU A 46 4.65 -11.20 -2.16
N TYR A 47 5.05 -9.98 -2.51
CA TYR A 47 5.50 -8.99 -1.53
C TYR A 47 4.30 -8.40 -0.78
N ASN A 48 4.23 -8.65 0.53
CA ASN A 48 3.21 -8.13 1.44
C ASN A 48 3.78 -7.15 2.49
N GLY A 49 4.97 -6.60 2.23
CA GLY A 49 5.69 -5.72 3.15
C GLY A 49 7.05 -6.27 3.59
N GLY A 50 7.90 -5.37 4.06
CA GLY A 50 9.31 -5.61 4.40
C GLY A 50 10.24 -4.58 3.77
N MET A 51 11.46 -4.48 4.28
CA MET A 51 12.46 -3.55 3.74
C MET A 51 12.83 -3.89 2.29
N ILE A 52 12.92 -2.86 1.46
CA ILE A 52 13.16 -2.97 0.01
C ILE A 52 14.57 -2.47 -0.29
N ASP A 53 15.38 -3.27 -1.00
CA ASP A 53 16.71 -2.88 -1.48
C ASP A 53 16.76 -2.64 -2.99
N ASP A 54 15.77 -3.11 -3.76
CA ASP A 54 15.65 -2.77 -5.19
C ASP A 54 14.20 -2.86 -5.70
N ILE A 55 13.89 -2.17 -6.79
CA ILE A 55 12.55 -2.11 -7.40
C ILE A 55 12.64 -1.98 -8.93
N GLN A 56 11.80 -2.71 -9.66
CA GLN A 56 11.74 -2.70 -11.13
C GLN A 56 10.35 -3.02 -11.65
N ILE A 57 10.04 -2.53 -12.86
CA ILE A 57 8.89 -3.01 -13.63
C ILE A 57 9.37 -4.17 -14.50
N LEU A 58 8.77 -5.35 -14.30
CA LEU A 58 9.17 -6.57 -14.99
C LEU A 58 7.98 -7.19 -15.72
N ARG A 59 8.27 -7.75 -16.89
CA ARG A 59 7.30 -8.45 -17.73
C ARG A 59 7.11 -9.89 -17.22
N CYS A 60 5.88 -10.22 -16.85
CA CYS A 60 5.45 -11.60 -16.66
C CYS A 60 4.78 -12.11 -17.94
N TYR A 61 5.37 -13.12 -18.57
CA TYR A 61 4.84 -13.67 -19.80
C TYR A 61 3.70 -14.66 -19.53
N HIS A 62 2.72 -14.75 -20.44
CA HIS A 62 1.56 -15.62 -20.29
C HIS A 62 1.91 -17.12 -20.19
N TRP A 63 3.12 -17.53 -20.63
CA TRP A 63 3.60 -18.91 -20.48
C TRP A 63 4.34 -19.17 -19.16
N TYR A 64 4.48 -18.18 -18.28
CA TYR A 64 4.97 -18.42 -16.92
C TYR A 64 3.87 -19.07 -16.08
N ARG A 65 4.25 -19.97 -15.18
CA ARG A 65 3.30 -20.69 -14.32
C ARG A 65 2.66 -19.78 -13.26
N GLN A 66 3.37 -18.73 -12.85
CA GLN A 66 2.92 -17.77 -11.86
C GLN A 66 3.64 -16.43 -12.07
N CYS A 67 3.01 -15.34 -11.62
CA CYS A 67 3.55 -13.97 -11.70
C CYS A 67 3.77 -13.34 -10.31
N GLY A 68 3.56 -14.08 -9.22
CA GLY A 68 3.77 -13.56 -7.87
C GLY A 68 5.25 -13.37 -7.54
N SER A 69 6.13 -14.17 -8.14
CA SER A 69 7.58 -13.97 -8.10
C SER A 69 8.25 -14.47 -9.37
N LEU A 70 9.37 -13.85 -9.75
CA LEU A 70 10.16 -14.26 -10.91
C LEU A 70 11.65 -13.94 -10.75
N TYR A 71 12.50 -14.64 -11.49
CA TYR A 71 13.92 -14.34 -11.58
C TYR A 71 14.21 -13.29 -12.65
N ALA A 72 14.95 -12.26 -12.29
CA ALA A 72 15.44 -11.22 -13.19
C ALA A 72 16.78 -10.65 -12.70
N PRO A 73 17.62 -10.09 -13.59
CA PRO A 73 18.87 -9.44 -13.19
C PRO A 73 18.60 -8.10 -12.48
N ARG A 74 19.48 -7.73 -11.54
CA ARG A 74 19.48 -6.36 -10.99
C ARG A 74 20.05 -5.36 -12.00
N LEU A 75 19.47 -4.17 -12.03
CA LEU A 75 20.04 -3.03 -12.73
C LEU A 75 21.08 -2.37 -11.82
N HIS A 76 22.35 -2.54 -12.14
CA HIS A 76 23.44 -1.88 -11.43
C HIS A 76 23.78 -0.52 -12.08
N PRO A 77 24.09 0.51 -11.27
CA PRO A 77 24.68 1.74 -11.78
C PRO A 77 26.07 1.44 -12.36
N SER A 78 26.40 2.05 -13.49
CA SER A 78 27.61 1.77 -14.30
C SER A 78 28.94 2.24 -13.69
N THR A 79 28.96 2.67 -12.43
CA THR A 79 30.09 3.37 -11.82
C THR A 79 31.17 2.46 -11.24
N SER A 80 30.86 1.20 -10.96
CA SER A 80 31.89 0.24 -10.59
C SER A 80 32.52 -0.33 -11.86
N ALA A 81 33.73 0.16 -12.21
CA ALA A 81 34.64 -0.49 -13.14
C ALA A 81 35.07 -1.92 -12.71
N GLU A 82 34.49 -2.44 -11.62
CA GLU A 82 34.46 -3.85 -11.32
C GLU A 82 33.54 -4.57 -12.31
N ARG A 83 34.21 -5.14 -13.31
CA ARG A 83 33.73 -6.17 -14.24
C ARG A 83 32.37 -6.75 -13.84
N VAL A 84 31.40 -6.55 -14.73
CA VAL A 84 30.13 -7.27 -14.90
C VAL A 84 30.36 -8.80 -14.88
N LYS A 85 30.69 -9.35 -13.71
CA LYS A 85 30.95 -10.77 -13.48
C LYS A 85 29.80 -11.46 -12.77
N ASP A 86 28.90 -10.71 -12.15
CA ASP A 86 27.70 -11.25 -11.52
C ASP A 86 26.43 -10.89 -12.30
N LYS A 87 26.22 -11.59 -13.42
CA LYS A 87 24.89 -11.70 -14.05
C LYS A 87 23.98 -12.67 -13.26
N SER A 88 24.11 -12.73 -11.94
CA SER A 88 23.29 -13.61 -11.12
C SER A 88 21.86 -13.07 -11.11
N SER A 89 20.94 -13.89 -11.63
CA SER A 89 19.51 -13.61 -11.58
C SER A 89 19.04 -13.74 -10.13
N VAL A 90 18.50 -12.67 -9.55
CA VAL A 90 17.91 -12.68 -8.22
C VAL A 90 16.41 -12.92 -8.30
N LEU A 91 15.82 -13.33 -7.19
CA LEU A 91 14.37 -13.53 -7.08
C LEU A 91 13.70 -12.19 -6.77
N TRP A 92 12.68 -11.86 -7.55
CA TRP A 92 11.86 -10.66 -7.39
C TRP A 92 10.45 -11.06 -7.00
N SER A 93 9.85 -10.31 -6.09
CA SER A 93 8.48 -10.52 -5.63
C SER A 93 7.59 -9.39 -6.13
N ARG A 94 6.45 -9.75 -6.73
CA ARG A 94 5.47 -8.77 -7.20
C ARG A 94 4.85 -8.07 -6.00
N VAL A 95 4.67 -6.75 -6.08
CA VAL A 95 3.90 -6.00 -5.08
C VAL A 95 2.47 -6.55 -5.09
N SER A 96 2.05 -7.12 -3.97
CA SER A 96 0.75 -7.79 -3.91
C SER A 96 -0.37 -6.78 -4.04
N LYS A 97 -1.45 -7.24 -4.65
CA LYS A 97 -2.74 -6.57 -4.60
C LYS A 97 -3.76 -7.61 -4.20
N ASN A 98 -4.56 -7.30 -3.18
CA ASN A 98 -5.50 -8.23 -2.57
C ASN A 98 -6.78 -8.38 -3.42
N ILE A 99 -6.61 -8.70 -4.71
CA ILE A 99 -7.63 -8.81 -5.75
C ILE A 99 -7.33 -10.07 -6.57
N THR A 100 -8.35 -10.86 -6.86
CA THR A 100 -8.21 -12.15 -7.58
C THR A 100 -7.73 -12.02 -9.02
N VAL A 101 -8.10 -10.93 -9.72
CA VAL A 101 -7.78 -10.72 -11.14
C VAL A 101 -6.52 -9.86 -11.29
N GLU A 102 -5.39 -10.52 -11.56
CA GLU A 102 -4.07 -9.88 -11.62
C GLU A 102 -3.95 -8.81 -12.70
N SER A 103 -4.58 -9.02 -13.86
CA SER A 103 -4.46 -8.11 -15.00
C SER A 103 -4.98 -6.69 -14.70
N LEU A 104 -5.88 -6.53 -13.73
CA LEU A 104 -6.46 -5.23 -13.34
C LEU A 104 -5.42 -4.23 -12.82
N TYR A 105 -4.37 -4.72 -12.16
CA TYR A 105 -3.29 -3.88 -11.62
C TYR A 105 -1.97 -4.04 -12.38
N SER A 106 -2.01 -4.64 -13.57
CA SER A 106 -0.86 -4.57 -14.48
C SER A 106 -0.61 -3.12 -14.91
N LEU A 107 0.66 -2.75 -15.05
CA LEU A 107 1.09 -1.40 -15.47
C LEU A 107 1.10 -1.26 -16.99
N GLN A 108 1.41 -2.35 -17.70
CA GLN A 108 1.42 -2.41 -19.16
C GLN A 108 1.07 -3.83 -19.61
N SER A 109 0.17 -3.94 -20.58
CA SER A 109 -0.19 -5.21 -21.20
C SER A 109 0.30 -5.25 -22.65
N GLY A 110 1.03 -6.31 -22.99
CA GLY A 110 1.37 -6.68 -24.36
C GLY A 110 0.57 -7.90 -24.81
N THR A 111 0.74 -8.31 -26.06
CA THR A 111 0.11 -9.52 -26.61
C THR A 111 0.50 -10.80 -25.88
N PHE A 112 1.70 -10.84 -25.30
CA PHE A 112 2.27 -12.05 -24.69
C PHE A 112 2.70 -11.89 -23.23
N TYR A 113 2.48 -10.72 -22.64
CA TYR A 113 2.93 -10.43 -21.28
C TYR A 113 2.07 -9.36 -20.62
N ASN A 114 2.09 -9.37 -19.29
CA ASN A 114 1.67 -8.26 -18.45
C ASN A 114 2.86 -7.81 -17.60
N SER A 115 3.04 -6.50 -17.46
CA SER A 115 4.10 -5.91 -16.66
C SER A 115 3.56 -5.52 -15.29
N TYR A 116 4.31 -5.84 -14.24
CA TYR A 116 3.95 -5.51 -12.87
C TYR A 116 5.11 -4.84 -12.15
N LEU A 117 4.81 -4.22 -11.02
CA LEU A 117 5.83 -3.70 -10.11
C LEU A 117 6.37 -4.84 -9.25
N TYR A 118 7.68 -5.05 -9.32
CA TYR A 118 8.38 -6.03 -8.52
C TYR A 118 9.40 -5.37 -7.61
N VAL A 119 9.56 -5.95 -6.44
CA VAL A 119 10.55 -5.53 -5.45
C VAL A 119 11.50 -6.66 -5.15
N HIS A 120 12.73 -6.31 -4.86
CA HIS A 120 13.66 -7.20 -4.20
C HIS A 120 13.64 -6.87 -2.71
N MET A 121 13.41 -7.90 -1.90
CA MET A 121 13.36 -7.76 -0.44
C MET A 121 14.76 -7.88 0.14
N LYS A 122 15.06 -7.07 1.14
CA LYS A 122 16.32 -7.18 1.87
C LYS A 122 16.29 -8.39 2.81
N SER A 123 17.30 -9.25 2.71
CA SER A 123 17.39 -10.49 3.49
C SER A 123 17.67 -10.28 4.98
N PHE A 124 18.22 -9.13 5.41
CA PHE A 124 18.63 -8.88 6.80
C PHE A 124 17.97 -7.60 7.35
N GLN A 125 17.14 -7.75 8.38
CA GLN A 125 16.32 -6.66 8.95
C GLN A 125 17.10 -5.72 9.90
N GLY A 126 18.37 -5.98 10.20
CA GLY A 126 19.13 -5.23 11.22
C GLY A 126 19.95 -4.04 10.72
N ASN A 127 20.18 -3.90 9.41
CA ASN A 127 20.95 -2.79 8.84
C ASN A 127 20.08 -2.09 7.77
N SER A 128 19.98 -0.75 7.79
CA SER A 128 19.24 0.06 6.82
C SER A 128 20.05 0.44 5.58
N LYS A 129 21.39 0.31 5.60
CA LYS A 129 22.30 0.60 4.49
C LYS A 129 21.94 -0.13 3.19
N ASN A 130 21.93 0.57 2.07
CA ASN A 130 21.50 0.11 0.76
C ASN A 130 20.00 -0.21 0.65
N SER A 131 19.17 0.13 1.65
CA SER A 131 17.71 0.11 1.51
C SER A 131 17.22 1.37 0.81
N ILE A 132 16.08 1.29 0.13
CA ILE A 132 15.44 2.45 -0.50
C ILE A 132 14.85 3.35 0.60
N LYS A 133 15.28 4.61 0.66
CA LYS A 133 14.66 5.64 1.52
C LYS A 133 13.56 6.42 0.82
N GLU A 134 13.69 6.59 -0.50
CA GLU A 134 12.85 7.50 -1.27
C GLU A 134 12.63 6.91 -2.67
N LEU A 135 11.38 6.85 -3.11
CA LEU A 135 10.93 6.37 -4.41
C LEU A 135 10.10 7.45 -5.09
N ALA A 136 10.40 7.72 -6.36
CA ALA A 136 9.60 8.57 -7.23
C ALA A 136 9.37 7.87 -8.58
N MET A 137 8.20 8.07 -9.18
CA MET A 137 7.84 7.47 -10.45
C MET A 137 7.28 8.52 -11.40
N ALA A 138 7.70 8.48 -12.66
CA ALA A 138 7.19 9.34 -13.71
C ALA A 138 6.00 8.68 -14.42
N ARG A 139 5.05 9.49 -14.88
CA ARG A 139 3.93 9.02 -15.71
C ARG A 139 4.36 8.61 -17.12
N ASP A 140 5.38 9.29 -17.63
CA ASP A 140 6.04 8.97 -18.88
C ASP A 140 7.50 8.67 -18.55
N SER A 141 8.02 7.54 -19.02
CA SER A 141 9.38 7.11 -18.75
C SER A 141 10.43 8.06 -19.35
N ALA A 142 10.05 8.86 -20.35
CA ALA A 142 10.88 9.92 -20.92
C ALA A 142 11.00 11.17 -20.02
N LEU A 143 10.18 11.29 -18.97
CA LEU A 143 10.15 12.47 -18.09
C LEU A 143 10.80 12.20 -16.74
N ILE A 144 11.37 13.26 -16.15
CA ILE A 144 11.91 13.22 -14.78
C ILE A 144 10.81 13.68 -13.82
N PRO A 145 10.51 12.94 -12.72
CA PRO A 145 9.54 13.37 -11.73
C PRO A 145 9.87 14.73 -11.14
N LEU A 146 8.85 15.56 -10.90
CA LEU A 146 9.02 16.90 -10.33
C LEU A 146 9.76 16.89 -8.98
N GLN A 147 9.57 15.85 -8.17
CA GLN A 147 10.27 15.71 -6.89
C GLN A 147 11.78 15.56 -7.09
N VAL A 148 12.18 14.71 -8.04
CA VAL A 148 13.59 14.51 -8.40
C VAL A 148 14.21 15.82 -8.88
N LEU A 149 13.52 16.54 -9.78
CA LEU A 149 13.97 17.86 -10.28
C LEU A 149 14.10 18.91 -9.16
N ARG A 150 13.17 18.93 -8.21
CA ARG A 150 13.20 19.87 -7.07
C ARG A 150 14.41 19.62 -6.17
N ASP A 151 14.71 18.36 -5.86
CA ASP A 151 15.86 18.00 -5.03
C ASP A 151 17.17 18.33 -5.74
N ILE A 152 17.28 18.00 -7.03
CA ILE A 152 18.46 18.36 -7.84
C ILE A 152 18.68 19.89 -7.84
N ASN A 153 17.62 20.67 -8.07
CA ASN A 153 17.73 22.13 -8.07
C ASN A 153 18.15 22.69 -6.70
N LYS A 154 17.75 22.07 -5.60
CA LYS A 154 18.22 22.46 -4.25
C LYS A 154 19.73 22.22 -4.12
N MET A 155 20.22 21.05 -4.55
CA MET A 155 21.64 20.71 -4.47
C MET A 155 22.51 21.62 -5.35
N VAL A 156 22.02 21.95 -6.56
CA VAL A 156 22.69 22.93 -7.45
C VAL A 156 22.81 24.29 -6.78
N LYS A 157 21.74 24.77 -6.12
CA LYS A 157 21.76 26.06 -5.41
C LYS A 157 22.68 26.06 -4.19
N SER A 158 22.81 24.94 -3.49
CA SER A 158 23.72 24.82 -2.34
C SER A 158 25.19 24.63 -2.73
N SER A 159 25.51 24.57 -4.03
CA SER A 159 26.86 24.29 -4.55
C SER A 159 27.46 22.99 -3.98
N ASP A 160 26.60 21.99 -3.76
CA ASP A 160 27.03 20.69 -3.24
C ASP A 160 27.94 20.00 -4.27
N SER A 161 29.13 19.57 -3.85
CA SER A 161 30.11 18.93 -4.72
C SER A 161 29.61 17.63 -5.35
N SER A 162 28.66 16.94 -4.70
CA SER A 162 28.03 15.70 -5.19
C SER A 162 27.23 15.88 -6.49
N VAL A 163 26.86 17.11 -6.84
CA VAL A 163 26.15 17.46 -8.08
C VAL A 163 27.04 17.34 -9.32
N PHE A 164 28.35 17.48 -9.15
CA PHE A 164 29.30 17.58 -10.27
C PHE A 164 29.88 16.23 -10.71
N HIS A 165 29.44 15.11 -10.11
CA HIS A 165 29.72 13.78 -10.60
C HIS A 165 28.72 13.39 -11.70
N ASN A 166 29.26 13.21 -12.91
CA ASN A 166 28.46 12.92 -14.10
C ASN A 166 28.23 11.41 -14.21
N HIS A 167 27.01 10.95 -13.98
CA HIS A 167 26.64 9.56 -14.24
C HIS A 167 25.89 9.47 -15.57
N VAL A 168 26.63 9.10 -16.61
CA VAL A 168 26.03 8.72 -17.89
C VAL A 168 25.47 7.31 -17.72
N TYR A 169 24.16 7.21 -17.55
CA TYR A 169 23.42 5.96 -17.66
C TYR A 169 23.46 5.53 -19.13
N ARG A 170 24.52 4.79 -19.50
CA ARG A 170 24.70 4.26 -20.84
C ARG A 170 24.55 2.75 -20.78
N ARG A 171 23.46 2.20 -21.31
CA ARG A 171 23.48 0.80 -21.74
C ARG A 171 23.98 0.76 -23.18
N GLU A 172 24.85 -0.19 -23.51
CA GLU A 172 25.17 -0.48 -24.90
C GLU A 172 23.86 -0.74 -25.66
N LYS A 173 23.55 0.08 -26.67
CA LYS A 173 22.43 -0.15 -27.59
C LYS A 173 22.57 -1.56 -28.18
N PRO A 174 21.69 -2.53 -27.88
CA PRO A 174 21.70 -3.78 -28.60
C PRO A 174 20.88 -3.57 -29.87
N THR A 175 21.54 -3.71 -31.01
CA THR A 175 20.92 -3.83 -32.33
C THR A 175 19.67 -4.71 -32.25
N SER A 176 18.56 -4.15 -32.70
CA SER A 176 17.22 -4.74 -32.77
C SER A 176 17.25 -6.22 -33.15
N SER A 177 17.04 -7.10 -32.18
CA SER A 177 16.68 -8.48 -32.44
C SER A 177 15.28 -8.69 -31.89
N TRP A 178 14.32 -8.83 -32.80
CA TRP A 178 12.90 -9.09 -32.53
C TRP A 178 12.66 -10.26 -31.55
N TRP A 179 13.64 -11.15 -31.37
CA TRP A 179 13.63 -12.20 -30.36
C TRP A 179 13.84 -11.73 -28.92
N LYS A 180 14.54 -10.62 -28.66
CA LYS A 180 14.54 -9.98 -27.32
C LYS A 180 13.18 -9.33 -27.00
N LEU A 181 12.42 -8.96 -28.03
CA LEU A 181 11.06 -8.43 -27.88
C LEU A 181 10.07 -9.55 -27.52
N LEU A 182 10.27 -10.76 -28.08
CA LEU A 182 9.46 -11.95 -27.77
C LEU A 182 9.91 -12.70 -26.51
N PHE A 183 11.21 -12.80 -26.22
CA PHE A 183 11.75 -13.65 -25.15
C PHE A 183 12.74 -12.95 -24.21
N GLY A 184 13.01 -11.65 -24.36
CA GLY A 184 13.86 -10.94 -23.41
C GLY A 184 13.01 -10.35 -22.31
N ILE A 185 13.34 -10.60 -21.03
CA ILE A 185 12.83 -9.75 -19.95
C ILE A 185 13.44 -8.36 -20.17
N SER A 186 12.75 -7.53 -20.95
CA SER A 186 13.16 -6.16 -21.20
C SER A 186 12.74 -5.36 -19.97
N VAL A 187 13.73 -4.92 -19.22
CA VAL A 187 13.60 -3.77 -18.35
C VAL A 187 13.69 -2.57 -19.30
N ASP A 188 12.59 -1.84 -19.49
CA ASP A 188 12.55 -0.68 -20.38
C ASP A 188 13.49 0.39 -19.81
N SER A 189 14.67 0.54 -20.44
CA SER A 189 15.69 1.49 -20.00
C SER A 189 15.80 2.61 -21.01
N ASP A 190 15.18 3.74 -20.69
CA ASP A 190 15.46 5.00 -21.37
C ASP A 190 16.81 5.54 -20.88
N ASP A 191 17.73 5.90 -21.78
CA ASP A 191 19.03 6.46 -21.41
C ASP A 191 18.83 7.91 -20.91
N ILE A 192 18.54 8.09 -19.62
CA ILE A 192 18.45 9.41 -18.98
C ILE A 192 19.68 9.63 -18.10
N ALA A 193 20.54 10.56 -18.49
CA ALA A 193 21.65 11.03 -17.65
C ALA A 193 21.14 12.07 -16.66
N VAL A 194 21.23 11.79 -15.36
CA VAL A 194 20.90 12.74 -14.30
C VAL A 194 22.13 12.99 -13.43
N PHE A 195 22.33 14.26 -13.12
CA PHE A 195 23.40 14.79 -12.27
C PHE A 195 23.03 14.62 -10.79
N GLY A 196 23.96 14.16 -9.97
CA GLY A 196 23.83 14.03 -8.51
C GLY A 196 23.81 12.58 -8.01
N GLU A 197 24.59 12.32 -6.96
CA GLU A 197 24.80 10.98 -6.37
C GLU A 197 23.56 10.40 -5.66
N GLU A 198 22.54 11.21 -5.36
CA GLU A 198 21.45 10.76 -4.50
C GLU A 198 20.33 9.97 -5.20
N TRP A 199 20.00 10.32 -6.46
CA TRP A 199 18.88 9.71 -7.19
C TRP A 199 19.40 8.76 -8.27
N VAL A 200 19.03 7.48 -8.15
CA VAL A 200 19.38 6.43 -9.10
C VAL A 200 18.19 6.11 -10.00
N TYR A 201 18.38 6.24 -11.31
CA TYR A 201 17.37 5.82 -12.29
C TYR A 201 17.35 4.29 -12.42
N LYS A 202 16.15 3.70 -12.30
CA LYS A 202 15.92 2.24 -12.35
C LYS A 202 15.22 1.79 -13.64
N GLY A 203 15.03 2.66 -14.63
CA GLY A 203 14.27 2.35 -15.83
C GLY A 203 12.76 2.60 -15.65
N SER A 204 12.04 2.63 -16.77
CA SER A 204 10.57 2.78 -16.82
C SER A 204 10.04 3.97 -15.99
N GLY A 205 10.78 5.08 -15.94
CA GLY A 205 10.39 6.26 -15.16
C GLY A 205 10.55 6.13 -13.65
N ILE A 206 11.17 5.07 -13.13
CA ILE A 206 11.39 4.86 -11.69
C ILE A 206 12.73 5.44 -11.24
N TRP A 207 12.69 6.16 -10.12
CA TRP A 207 13.83 6.80 -9.48
C TRP A 207 13.87 6.43 -8.00
N CYS A 208 15.05 6.06 -7.49
CA CYS A 208 15.24 5.67 -6.10
C CYS A 208 16.37 6.45 -5.44
N LYS A 209 16.21 6.82 -4.17
CA LYS A 209 17.31 7.19 -3.28
C LYS A 209 17.54 6.08 -2.28
N PHE A 210 18.81 5.82 -1.98
CA PHE A 210 19.22 4.79 -1.04
C PHE A 210 19.78 5.41 0.24
N ILE A 211 19.74 4.64 1.31
CA ILE A 211 20.47 4.92 2.54
C ILE A 211 21.92 4.50 2.30
N LEU A 212 22.86 5.45 2.30
CA LEU A 212 24.27 5.15 1.98
C LEU A 212 25.07 4.93 3.27
N ASN A 213 24.75 5.68 4.32
CA ASN A 213 25.41 5.62 5.61
C ASN A 213 24.42 5.29 6.73
N ASP A 214 24.87 4.57 7.76
CA ASP A 214 24.03 4.21 8.90
C ASP A 214 23.62 5.44 9.75
N ASP A 215 24.36 6.55 9.63
CA ASP A 215 24.06 7.84 10.26
C ASP A 215 22.97 8.65 9.54
N ASP A 216 22.55 8.22 8.33
CA ASP A 216 21.46 8.87 7.62
C ASP A 216 20.19 8.76 8.47
N ASN A 217 19.71 9.90 8.96
CA ASN A 217 18.56 9.93 9.84
C ASN A 217 17.22 9.63 9.13
N ASP A 218 17.26 9.24 7.85
CA ASP A 218 16.09 8.97 7.03
C ASP A 218 15.58 7.53 7.25
N PRO A 219 14.29 7.33 7.57
CA PRO A 219 13.73 5.99 7.69
C PRO A 219 13.62 5.30 6.32
N PRO A 220 13.89 3.98 6.21
CA PRO A 220 13.69 3.23 4.97
C PRO A 220 12.20 3.07 4.63
N ILE A 221 11.94 2.76 3.36
CA ILE A 221 10.62 2.28 2.92
C ILE A 221 10.46 0.81 3.35
N ILE A 222 9.36 0.53 4.04
CA ILE A 222 9.04 -0.79 4.60
C ILE A 222 7.80 -1.44 3.99
N ASN A 223 7.01 -0.69 3.21
CA ASN A 223 5.88 -1.25 2.49
C ASN A 223 5.55 -0.45 1.24
N LEU A 224 4.94 -1.12 0.25
CA LEU A 224 4.35 -0.54 -0.95
C LEU A 224 2.97 -1.14 -1.16
N GLU A 225 1.99 -0.29 -1.48
CA GLU A 225 0.61 -0.71 -1.75
C GLU A 225 0.10 -0.06 -3.04
N ILE A 226 -0.79 -0.77 -3.72
CA ILE A 226 -1.39 -0.37 -5.00
C ILE A 226 -2.90 -0.18 -4.80
N TYR A 227 -3.45 0.89 -5.35
CA TYR A 227 -4.86 1.23 -5.34
C TYR A 227 -5.34 1.45 -6.77
N LEU A 228 -6.55 1.00 -7.08
CA LEU A 228 -7.19 1.14 -8.38
C LEU A 228 -8.42 2.02 -8.24
N GLY A 229 -8.62 2.94 -9.17
CA GLY A 229 -9.76 3.85 -9.16
C GLY A 229 -9.33 5.30 -9.04
N SER A 230 -10.29 6.17 -9.31
CA SER A 230 -10.05 7.61 -9.33
C SER A 230 -10.28 8.25 -7.95
N SER A 231 -9.70 9.43 -7.77
CA SER A 231 -9.77 10.27 -6.57
C SER A 231 -9.28 9.56 -5.30
N PHE A 232 -8.36 8.61 -5.43
CA PHE A 232 -7.68 8.02 -4.29
C PHE A 232 -6.83 9.09 -3.60
N ILE A 233 -6.89 9.17 -2.27
CA ILE A 233 -6.06 10.09 -1.48
C ILE A 233 -5.46 9.30 -0.33
N GLU A 234 -4.13 9.29 -0.24
CA GLU A 234 -3.44 8.68 0.89
C GLU A 234 -3.53 9.59 2.13
N SER A 235 -4.25 9.13 3.14
CA SER A 235 -4.45 9.84 4.40
C SER A 235 -3.78 9.18 5.60
N ARG A 236 -3.28 7.95 5.44
CA ARG A 236 -2.75 7.18 6.57
C ARG A 236 -1.43 7.80 7.08
N PRO A 237 -1.21 7.85 8.40
CA PRO A 237 0.06 8.31 8.95
C PRO A 237 1.24 7.49 8.42
N PHE A 238 2.35 8.16 8.13
CA PHE A 238 3.60 7.57 7.61
C PHE A 238 3.51 6.94 6.21
N TRP A 239 2.36 7.08 5.54
CA TRP A 239 2.21 6.74 4.15
C TRP A 239 2.31 7.97 3.26
N LYS A 240 2.84 7.80 2.05
CA LYS A 240 2.91 8.85 1.03
C LYS A 240 2.65 8.25 -0.35
N GLU A 241 1.99 9.01 -1.21
CA GLU A 241 1.87 8.64 -2.62
C GLU A 241 3.24 8.69 -3.31
N VAL A 242 3.50 7.69 -4.14
CA VAL A 242 4.63 7.61 -5.07
C VAL A 242 4.17 8.13 -6.44
N ILE A 243 2.99 7.71 -6.87
CA ILE A 243 2.32 8.18 -8.08
C ILE A 243 0.82 8.19 -7.85
N HIS A 244 0.18 9.28 -8.28
CA HIS A 244 -1.25 9.48 -8.19
C HIS A 244 -1.88 9.31 -9.57
N GLU A 245 -2.90 8.45 -9.64
CA GLU A 245 -3.69 8.16 -10.84
C GLU A 245 -2.86 7.99 -12.12
N PHE A 246 -1.98 7.00 -12.12
CA PHE A 246 -1.28 6.53 -13.30
C PHE A 246 -2.28 5.91 -14.28
N HIS A 247 -2.50 6.60 -15.39
CA HIS A 247 -3.36 6.15 -16.48
C HIS A 247 -2.56 5.30 -17.46
N ARG A 248 -3.12 4.15 -17.85
CA ARG A 248 -2.48 3.23 -18.78
C ARG A 248 -2.95 3.50 -20.20
N ASN A 249 -2.01 3.81 -21.08
CA ASN A 249 -2.31 4.01 -22.50
C ASN A 249 -2.83 2.69 -23.10
N ASN A 250 -3.90 2.76 -23.91
CA ASN A 250 -4.47 1.66 -24.71
C ASN A 250 -5.33 0.60 -23.99
N MET A 251 -5.77 0.82 -22.74
CA MET A 251 -6.69 -0.08 -22.04
C MET A 251 -7.75 0.71 -21.27
N PRO A 252 -9.07 0.46 -21.47
CA PRO A 252 -10.11 1.02 -20.60
C PRO A 252 -9.95 0.37 -19.23
N SER A 253 -9.28 1.07 -18.33
CA SER A 253 -8.80 0.50 -17.08
C SER A 253 -8.66 1.60 -16.04
N MET A 254 -9.06 1.31 -14.80
CA MET A 254 -9.05 2.31 -13.73
C MET A 254 -7.64 2.81 -13.43
N PRO A 255 -7.44 4.10 -13.15
CA PRO A 255 -6.11 4.60 -12.86
C PRO A 255 -5.48 3.90 -11.64
N ILE A 256 -4.15 3.73 -11.66
CA ILE A 256 -3.38 3.15 -10.55
C ILE A 256 -2.80 4.27 -9.67
N SER A 257 -3.01 4.18 -8.36
CA SER A 257 -2.22 4.94 -7.38
C SER A 257 -1.30 3.99 -6.62
N ILE A 258 -0.06 4.41 -6.38
CA ILE A 258 0.92 3.61 -5.61
C ILE A 258 1.31 4.44 -4.40
N THR A 259 1.29 3.83 -3.23
CA THR A 259 1.71 4.45 -1.98
C THR A 259 2.81 3.63 -1.33
N ARG A 260 3.59 4.31 -0.49
CA ARG A 260 4.70 3.71 0.26
C ARG A 260 4.59 4.07 1.72
N LYS A 261 5.09 3.18 2.57
CA LYS A 261 5.19 3.37 4.01
C LYS A 261 6.64 3.54 4.43
N HIS A 262 6.92 4.58 5.19
CA HIS A 262 8.21 4.76 5.85
C HIS A 262 8.24 4.05 7.21
N GLU A 263 9.42 3.57 7.60
CA GLU A 263 9.64 3.07 8.95
C GLU A 263 9.46 4.19 9.99
N THR A 264 8.92 3.83 11.15
CA THR A 264 8.81 4.77 12.27
C THR A 264 9.95 4.51 13.25
N LYS A 265 10.83 5.51 13.45
CA LYS A 265 11.93 5.42 14.44
C LYS A 265 11.45 5.21 15.89
N ASN A 266 10.17 5.45 16.17
CA ASN A 266 9.56 5.28 17.49
C ASN A 266 8.53 4.14 17.47
N ALA A 267 8.99 2.89 17.46
CA ALA A 267 8.13 1.74 17.78
C ALA A 267 7.56 1.77 19.22
N HIS A 268 8.05 2.69 20.08
CA HIS A 268 7.53 2.93 21.43
C HIS A 268 6.45 4.02 21.54
N HIS A 269 6.10 4.70 20.44
CA HIS A 269 4.83 5.41 20.34
C HIS A 269 3.93 4.67 19.36
N LYS A 270 3.41 3.54 19.85
CA LYS A 270 2.15 2.99 19.36
C LYS A 270 1.12 4.13 19.33
N TYR A 271 0.85 4.67 18.15
CA TYR A 271 -0.55 4.79 17.76
C TYR A 271 -1.12 3.37 17.91
N PRO A 272 -2.24 3.17 18.64
CA PRO A 272 -2.61 1.87 19.17
C PRO A 272 -3.15 0.96 18.06
N ASN A 273 -2.28 0.52 17.15
CA ASN A 273 -2.58 -0.56 16.20
C ASN A 273 -2.43 -1.94 16.88
N LYS A 274 -2.19 -1.97 18.20
CA LYS A 274 -2.21 -3.19 19.02
C LYS A 274 -2.55 -2.81 20.46
N LEU A 275 -3.83 -2.94 20.80
CA LEU A 275 -4.29 -2.92 22.19
C LEU A 275 -3.62 -4.04 23.01
N PRO A 276 -3.48 -3.87 24.33
CA PRO A 276 -3.00 -4.92 25.20
C PRO A 276 -4.05 -6.03 25.29
N GLY A 277 -3.72 -7.22 24.78
CA GLY A 277 -4.34 -8.49 25.16
C GLY A 277 -5.74 -8.76 24.62
N SER A 278 -5.92 -9.98 24.11
CA SER A 278 -7.23 -10.64 24.02
C SER A 278 -7.94 -10.53 25.38
N LEU A 279 -9.16 -9.99 25.41
CA LEU A 279 -10.08 -10.23 26.53
C LEU A 279 -10.32 -11.73 26.61
N GLU A 280 -9.79 -12.38 27.65
CA GLU A 280 -10.22 -13.72 28.04
C GLU A 280 -11.73 -13.67 28.36
N ALA A 281 -12.43 -14.74 28.02
CA ALA A 281 -13.85 -14.89 28.29
C ALA A 281 -14.12 -14.69 29.79
N PRO A 282 -15.27 -14.10 30.16
CA PRO A 282 -15.59 -13.84 31.56
C PRO A 282 -15.70 -15.17 32.32
N ASP A 283 -14.83 -15.33 33.31
CA ASP A 283 -14.89 -16.44 34.26
C ASP A 283 -16.17 -16.30 35.10
N LYS A 284 -16.86 -17.42 35.30
CA LYS A 284 -18.25 -17.48 35.76
C LYS A 284 -18.45 -17.23 37.25
N ASN A 285 -17.39 -16.97 38.02
CA ASN A 285 -17.48 -16.80 39.46
C ASN A 285 -16.62 -15.62 39.89
N ASN A 286 -17.25 -14.47 40.17
CA ASN A 286 -17.23 -13.86 41.50
C ASN A 286 -17.85 -12.46 41.48
N ASP A 287 -18.95 -12.35 42.23
CA ASP A 287 -19.37 -11.22 43.06
C ASP A 287 -19.57 -9.84 42.42
N ALA A 288 -20.78 -9.72 41.87
CA ALA A 288 -21.52 -8.47 41.76
C ALA A 288 -21.98 -7.99 43.15
N LEU A 289 -21.22 -7.10 43.82
CA LEU A 289 -21.75 -6.22 44.87
C LEU A 289 -20.71 -5.20 45.36
N ARG A 290 -20.96 -3.92 45.05
CA ARG A 290 -20.55 -2.62 45.67
C ARG A 290 -20.40 -1.59 44.52
N LEU A 291 -20.83 -0.33 44.54
CA LEU A 291 -21.44 0.57 45.51
C LEU A 291 -22.21 1.67 44.74
N LEU A 292 -23.40 1.97 45.27
CA LEU A 292 -24.19 3.20 45.39
C LEU A 292 -24.03 4.43 44.45
N GLN A 293 -25.23 4.92 44.05
CA GLN A 293 -25.77 6.29 43.90
C GLN A 293 -24.92 7.45 43.34
N ALA A 294 -25.50 8.10 42.33
CA ALA A 294 -24.98 9.22 41.55
C ALA A 294 -25.51 10.58 42.01
N ASP A 295 -24.67 11.63 41.97
CA ASP A 295 -25.05 12.91 41.33
C ASP A 295 -23.84 13.80 40.91
N GLU A 296 -24.13 14.65 39.92
CA GLU A 296 -23.41 15.65 39.09
C GLU A 296 -21.89 15.92 39.24
N ASP A 297 -21.09 15.39 38.28
CA ASP A 297 -20.05 16.06 37.46
C ASP A 297 -19.02 15.02 36.94
N TYR A 298 -19.08 14.67 35.63
CA TYR A 298 -18.35 13.54 35.01
C TYR A 298 -17.13 13.95 34.15
N ARG A 299 -16.20 13.01 33.98
CA ARG A 299 -14.97 13.08 33.16
C ARG A 299 -14.86 11.77 32.37
N ILE A 300 -14.53 11.79 31.07
CA ILE A 300 -14.42 10.58 30.24
C ILE A 300 -12.95 10.13 30.11
N THR A 301 -12.68 8.85 30.29
CA THR A 301 -11.40 8.18 30.03
C THR A 301 -11.64 6.82 29.40
N SER A 302 -11.43 6.68 28.09
CA SER A 302 -11.31 5.38 27.42
C SER A 302 -9.84 5.10 27.15
N SER A 303 -9.39 3.85 27.27
CA SER A 303 -8.05 3.45 26.80
C SER A 303 -7.87 3.63 25.28
N HIS A 304 -8.97 3.90 24.56
CA HIS A 304 -9.02 3.99 23.11
C HIS A 304 -9.19 5.43 22.58
N ILE A 305 -9.57 6.40 23.43
CA ILE A 305 -9.93 7.77 23.01
C ILE A 305 -9.31 8.78 23.98
N ARG A 306 -8.54 9.74 23.46
CA ARG A 306 -7.93 10.83 24.24
C ARG A 306 -8.83 12.07 24.23
N TYR A 307 -9.28 12.50 25.41
CA TYR A 307 -10.21 13.63 25.55
C TYR A 307 -9.51 14.96 25.88
N SER A 308 -10.15 16.07 25.53
CA SER A 308 -9.77 17.42 25.93
C SER A 308 -10.11 17.69 27.40
N TRP A 309 -9.33 18.55 28.06
CA TRP A 309 -9.54 18.93 29.46
C TRP A 309 -10.93 19.60 29.64
N GLY A 310 -11.89 18.87 30.22
CA GLY A 310 -13.21 19.39 30.59
C GLY A 310 -14.39 18.87 29.76
N GLN A 311 -14.22 17.89 28.86
CA GLN A 311 -15.35 17.27 28.17
C GLN A 311 -16.28 16.52 29.13
N ARG A 312 -17.56 16.91 29.14
CA ARG A 312 -18.64 16.38 29.98
C ARG A 312 -19.61 15.44 29.23
N SER A 313 -19.54 15.40 27.91
CA SER A 313 -20.39 14.58 27.05
C SER A 313 -19.58 13.84 25.99
N PHE A 314 -20.10 12.71 25.54
CA PHE A 314 -19.54 11.90 24.45
C PHE A 314 -20.43 12.06 23.22
N LYS A 315 -19.88 12.56 22.11
CA LYS A 315 -20.63 12.80 20.87
C LYS A 315 -20.32 11.72 19.84
N ILE A 316 -21.36 11.08 19.31
CA ILE A 316 -21.26 10.11 18.22
C ILE A 316 -21.87 10.70 16.96
N LEU A 317 -21.16 10.60 15.84
CA LEU A 317 -21.71 10.85 14.51
C LEU A 317 -22.00 9.52 13.83
N GLN A 318 -23.27 9.25 13.54
CA GLN A 318 -23.69 8.04 12.82
C GLN A 318 -23.97 8.36 11.35
N MET A 319 -23.53 7.48 10.45
CA MET A 319 -23.69 7.62 9.01
C MET A 319 -23.83 6.24 8.33
N THR A 320 -24.42 6.18 7.14
CA THR A 320 -24.81 4.92 6.49
C THR A 320 -25.07 5.15 4.99
N ASP A 321 -25.20 4.05 4.23
CA ASP A 321 -25.73 4.02 2.85
C ASP A 321 -24.96 4.92 1.86
N PHE A 322 -23.63 4.72 1.81
CA PHE A 322 -22.75 5.48 0.94
C PHE A 322 -22.78 5.02 -0.52
N HIS A 323 -22.84 3.70 -0.76
CA HIS A 323 -22.81 3.11 -2.10
C HIS A 323 -21.69 3.68 -2.99
N PHE A 324 -20.45 3.73 -2.48
CA PHE A 324 -19.31 4.20 -3.26
C PHE A 324 -18.97 3.17 -4.33
N LYS A 325 -18.72 3.66 -5.56
CA LYS A 325 -18.40 2.85 -6.74
C LYS A 325 -16.92 2.91 -7.07
N CYS A 326 -16.29 4.08 -6.86
CA CYS A 326 -14.86 4.34 -7.09
C CYS A 326 -14.40 3.96 -8.50
N THR A 327 -15.27 4.21 -9.47
CA THR A 327 -15.00 3.99 -10.88
C THR A 327 -14.34 5.22 -11.50
N ASP A 328 -14.09 5.15 -12.80
CA ASP A 328 -13.67 6.29 -13.63
C ASP A 328 -14.86 7.13 -14.15
N ASN A 329 -16.10 6.79 -13.76
CA ASN A 329 -17.28 7.53 -14.17
C ASN A 329 -17.32 8.93 -13.51
N SER A 330 -17.26 9.98 -14.32
CA SER A 330 -17.20 11.37 -13.83
C SER A 330 -18.32 11.75 -12.88
N MET A 331 -19.54 11.24 -13.07
CA MET A 331 -20.68 11.56 -12.19
C MET A 331 -20.52 10.91 -10.83
N SER A 332 -20.12 9.63 -10.79
CA SER A 332 -19.79 8.92 -9.54
C SER A 332 -18.67 9.65 -8.79
N ILE A 333 -17.61 10.03 -9.50
CA ILE A 333 -16.47 10.76 -8.92
C ILE A 333 -16.93 12.05 -8.23
N ILE A 334 -17.70 12.89 -8.93
CA ILE A 334 -18.16 14.17 -8.41
C ILE A 334 -19.04 13.98 -7.17
N ASN A 335 -19.96 13.00 -7.21
CA ASN A 335 -20.86 12.74 -6.08
C ASN A 335 -20.10 12.23 -4.85
N GLU A 336 -19.17 11.29 -5.03
CA GLU A 336 -18.35 10.77 -3.94
C GLU A 336 -17.46 11.87 -3.34
N ILE A 337 -16.85 12.74 -4.16
CA ILE A 337 -16.07 13.89 -3.67
C ILE A 337 -16.96 14.85 -2.86
N ARG A 338 -18.19 15.13 -3.32
CA ARG A 338 -19.14 15.98 -2.59
C ARG A 338 -19.49 15.37 -1.23
N THR A 339 -19.70 14.07 -1.18
CA THR A 339 -19.99 13.34 0.07
C THR A 339 -18.80 13.42 1.03
N VAL A 340 -17.58 13.13 0.57
CA VAL A 340 -16.36 13.22 1.39
C VAL A 340 -16.15 14.63 1.93
N ASN A 341 -16.30 15.66 1.09
CA ASN A 341 -16.21 17.07 1.51
C ASN A 341 -17.34 17.51 2.45
N PHE A 342 -18.50 16.88 2.36
CA PHE A 342 -19.59 17.12 3.31
C PHE A 342 -19.25 16.51 4.68
N ILE A 343 -18.79 15.26 4.71
CA ILE A 343 -18.35 14.60 5.94
C ILE A 343 -17.24 15.41 6.63
N ASP A 344 -16.21 15.83 5.89
CA ASP A 344 -15.10 16.62 6.45
C ASP A 344 -15.58 17.91 7.12
N ARG A 345 -16.53 18.63 6.49
CA ARG A 345 -17.16 19.82 7.08
C ARG A 345 -17.96 19.49 8.34
N VAL A 346 -18.72 18.40 8.35
CA VAL A 346 -19.48 17.97 9.53
C VAL A 346 -18.53 17.61 10.67
N LEU A 347 -17.43 16.89 10.40
CA LEU A 347 -16.42 16.56 11.41
C LEU A 347 -15.79 17.82 12.01
N ALA A 348 -15.48 18.83 11.19
CA ALA A 348 -14.91 20.09 11.66
C ALA A 348 -15.89 20.92 12.52
N LEU A 349 -17.17 20.94 12.17
CA LEU A 349 -18.21 21.69 12.89
C LEU A 349 -18.64 20.99 14.17
N GLU A 350 -18.99 19.71 14.07
CA GLU A 350 -19.57 18.94 15.17
C GLU A 350 -18.53 18.40 16.13
N LYS A 351 -17.30 18.13 15.66
CA LYS A 351 -16.20 17.54 16.43
C LYS A 351 -16.66 16.32 17.25
N PRO A 352 -17.19 15.27 16.61
CA PRO A 352 -17.60 14.05 17.31
C PRO A 352 -16.39 13.34 17.92
N ASP A 353 -16.61 12.63 19.02
CA ASP A 353 -15.61 11.80 19.68
C ASP A 353 -15.47 10.42 19.01
N LEU A 354 -16.52 9.98 18.29
CA LEU A 354 -16.57 8.73 17.55
C LEU A 354 -17.47 8.85 16.32
N VAL A 355 -17.04 8.26 15.21
CA VAL A 355 -17.89 8.04 14.03
C VAL A 355 -18.31 6.57 13.95
N VAL A 356 -19.59 6.32 13.70
CA VAL A 356 -20.12 4.96 13.47
C VAL A 356 -20.73 4.90 12.07
N ILE A 357 -20.17 4.03 11.22
CA ILE A 357 -20.68 3.73 9.89
C ILE A 357 -21.48 2.43 9.95
N THR A 358 -22.76 2.46 9.60
CA THR A 358 -23.69 1.34 9.79
C THR A 358 -24.06 0.61 8.49
N GLY A 359 -23.06 0.27 7.67
CA GLY A 359 -23.23 -0.56 6.47
C GLY A 359 -23.37 0.22 5.16
N ASP A 360 -23.41 -0.55 4.07
CA ASP A 360 -23.58 -0.13 2.68
C ASP A 360 -22.58 0.96 2.26
N LEU A 361 -21.31 0.67 2.54
CA LEU A 361 -20.15 1.48 2.13
C LEU A 361 -19.93 1.35 0.62
N LEU A 362 -19.99 0.11 0.13
CA LEU A 362 -19.74 -0.25 -1.26
C LEU A 362 -21.06 -0.40 -2.01
N ASP A 363 -21.03 -0.17 -3.32
CA ASP A 363 -22.15 -0.48 -4.21
C ASP A 363 -22.06 -1.90 -4.79
N SER A 364 -21.87 -2.89 -3.91
CA SER A 364 -21.78 -4.31 -4.28
C SER A 364 -20.78 -4.51 -5.44
N GLN A 365 -21.19 -5.23 -6.49
CA GLN A 365 -20.41 -5.61 -7.66
C GLN A 365 -19.99 -4.43 -8.55
N ASN A 366 -20.56 -3.24 -8.35
CA ASN A 366 -20.15 -2.04 -9.09
C ASN A 366 -18.85 -1.43 -8.53
N SER A 367 -18.43 -1.87 -7.34
CA SER A 367 -17.19 -1.44 -6.69
C SER A 367 -16.04 -2.33 -7.12
N MET A 368 -15.17 -1.81 -7.99
CA MET A 368 -14.08 -2.61 -8.55
C MET A 368 -12.92 -2.81 -7.57
N ASP A 369 -12.51 -1.79 -6.81
CA ASP A 369 -11.47 -1.89 -5.78
C ASP A 369 -12.00 -1.41 -4.43
N TYR A 370 -12.38 -2.37 -3.60
CA TYR A 370 -12.91 -2.13 -2.26
C TYR A 370 -11.95 -1.32 -1.38
N GLN A 371 -10.63 -1.49 -1.56
CA GLN A 371 -9.64 -0.80 -0.75
C GLN A 371 -9.65 0.71 -1.05
N THR A 372 -9.75 1.08 -2.33
CA THR A 372 -9.87 2.49 -2.74
C THR A 372 -11.14 3.13 -2.20
N CYS A 373 -12.28 2.43 -2.28
CA CYS A 373 -13.54 2.94 -1.77
C CYS A 373 -13.54 3.18 -0.27
N ILE A 374 -13.11 2.18 0.49
CA ILE A 374 -13.04 2.29 1.95
C ILE A 374 -12.06 3.40 2.33
N MET A 375 -10.89 3.47 1.70
CA MET A 375 -9.90 4.53 1.94
C MET A 375 -10.48 5.92 1.68
N LYS A 376 -11.19 6.10 0.56
CA LYS A 376 -11.86 7.36 0.21
C LYS A 376 -12.91 7.75 1.23
N LEU A 377 -13.70 6.79 1.71
CA LEU A 377 -14.72 7.02 2.72
C LEU A 377 -14.13 7.41 4.07
N VAL A 378 -13.11 6.70 4.55
CA VAL A 378 -12.51 6.95 5.88
C VAL A 378 -11.51 8.10 5.89
N GLN A 379 -11.17 8.65 4.71
CA GLN A 379 -10.18 9.71 4.56
C GLN A 379 -10.43 10.92 5.48
N PRO A 380 -11.66 11.46 5.62
CA PRO A 380 -11.93 12.57 6.53
C PRO A 380 -11.68 12.21 7.99
N MET A 381 -12.03 10.99 8.42
CA MET A 381 -11.85 10.53 9.80
C MET A 381 -10.38 10.38 10.14
N ILE A 382 -9.59 9.76 9.25
CA ILE A 382 -8.14 9.60 9.44
C ILE A 382 -7.45 10.96 9.47
N SER A 383 -7.81 11.87 8.55
CA SER A 383 -7.19 13.19 8.42
C SER A 383 -7.47 14.08 9.63
N ASN A 384 -8.70 14.01 10.17
CA ASN A 384 -9.09 14.71 11.40
C ASN A 384 -8.74 13.93 12.69
N GLN A 385 -8.11 12.76 12.57
CA GLN A 385 -7.75 11.88 13.70
C GLN A 385 -8.94 11.48 14.58
N VAL A 386 -10.12 11.35 13.98
CA VAL A 386 -11.35 10.95 14.66
C VAL A 386 -11.47 9.42 14.61
N PRO A 387 -11.58 8.74 15.77
CA PRO A 387 -11.82 7.30 15.81
C PRO A 387 -13.13 6.93 15.11
N TYR A 388 -13.15 5.78 14.45
CA TYR A 388 -14.33 5.30 13.75
C TYR A 388 -14.53 3.79 13.86
N ALA A 389 -15.78 3.36 13.74
CA ALA A 389 -16.17 1.96 13.70
C ALA A 389 -17.08 1.72 12.49
N ILE A 390 -16.84 0.62 11.78
CA ILE A 390 -17.61 0.24 10.59
C ILE A 390 -18.33 -1.07 10.84
N SER A 391 -19.65 -1.08 10.69
CA SER A 391 -20.41 -2.30 10.42
C SER A 391 -20.55 -2.48 8.91
N LEU A 392 -20.46 -3.72 8.43
CA LEU A 392 -20.74 -4.04 7.03
C LEU A 392 -22.23 -4.32 6.85
N GLY A 393 -22.79 -3.82 5.75
CA GLY A 393 -24.16 -4.01 5.29
C GLY A 393 -24.28 -5.10 4.21
N ALA A 394 -25.46 -5.20 3.60
CA ALA A 394 -25.74 -6.22 2.59
C ALA A 394 -25.02 -5.95 1.27
N SER A 395 -24.79 -4.68 0.93
CA SER A 395 -24.13 -4.27 -0.32
C SER A 395 -22.59 -4.27 -0.22
N ASP A 396 -22.03 -4.57 0.95
CA ASP A 396 -20.58 -4.56 1.20
C ASP A 396 -19.86 -5.85 0.74
N GLU A 397 -20.08 -6.19 -0.53
CA GLU A 397 -19.44 -7.31 -1.21
C GLU A 397 -18.51 -6.83 -2.34
N SER A 398 -17.62 -7.72 -2.79
CA SER A 398 -16.70 -7.44 -3.89
C SER A 398 -16.58 -8.64 -4.83
N ASN A 399 -16.56 -8.36 -6.14
CA ASN A 399 -16.29 -9.37 -7.17
C ASN A 399 -14.88 -9.97 -7.10
N PHE A 400 -13.95 -9.26 -6.44
CA PHE A 400 -12.53 -9.60 -6.49
C PHE A 400 -11.90 -9.86 -5.11
N ALA A 401 -12.68 -9.76 -4.03
CA ALA A 401 -12.21 -9.98 -2.68
C ALA A 401 -13.30 -10.65 -1.82
N THR A 402 -12.87 -11.52 -0.91
CA THR A 402 -13.71 -12.15 0.10
C THR A 402 -14.07 -11.16 1.21
N LEU A 403 -15.17 -11.43 1.91
CA LEU A 403 -15.57 -10.64 3.09
C LEU A 403 -14.47 -10.59 4.17
N SER A 404 -13.70 -11.67 4.34
CA SER A 404 -12.55 -11.69 5.28
C SER A 404 -11.50 -10.67 4.86
N GLN A 405 -11.15 -10.61 3.58
CA GLN A 405 -10.17 -9.63 3.06
C GLN A 405 -10.64 -8.18 3.26
N ILE A 406 -11.95 -7.92 3.18
CA ILE A 406 -12.54 -6.60 3.47
C ILE A 406 -12.42 -6.27 4.96
N LYS A 407 -12.86 -7.19 5.84
CA LYS A 407 -12.76 -7.03 7.30
C LYS A 407 -11.32 -6.84 7.77
N ASP A 408 -10.40 -7.66 7.26
CA ASP A 408 -8.97 -7.58 7.57
C ASP A 408 -8.38 -6.25 7.12
N PHE A 409 -8.78 -5.75 5.95
CA PHE A 409 -8.34 -4.44 5.49
C PHE A 409 -8.82 -3.33 6.43
N ILE A 410 -10.11 -3.27 6.75
CA ILE A 410 -10.70 -2.26 7.64
C ILE A 410 -10.04 -2.31 9.02
N GLY A 411 -9.86 -3.51 9.59
CA GLY A 411 -9.23 -3.70 10.90
C GLY A 411 -7.77 -3.24 10.98
N ASN A 412 -7.07 -3.15 9.84
CA ASN A 412 -5.69 -2.67 9.79
C ASN A 412 -5.55 -1.16 9.51
N LEU A 413 -6.66 -0.44 9.31
CA LEU A 413 -6.64 1.01 9.09
C LEU A 413 -6.41 1.79 10.40
N PRO A 414 -5.72 2.94 10.33
CA PRO A 414 -5.48 3.77 11.51
C PRO A 414 -6.80 4.33 12.03
N TYR A 415 -6.92 4.45 13.36
CA TYR A 415 -8.10 4.96 14.07
C TYR A 415 -9.38 4.11 13.94
N ALA A 416 -9.32 2.94 13.28
CA ALA A 416 -10.44 2.02 13.22
C ALA A 416 -10.56 1.16 14.50
N PHE A 417 -11.76 1.05 15.05
CA PHE A 417 -12.08 0.12 16.15
C PHE A 417 -12.47 -1.29 15.69
N ASN A 418 -12.53 -1.51 14.38
CA ASN A 418 -12.75 -2.84 13.80
C ASN A 418 -11.69 -3.87 14.19
N ASN A 419 -10.50 -3.43 14.64
CA ASN A 419 -9.45 -4.32 15.14
C ASN A 419 -9.80 -5.03 16.46
N VAL A 420 -10.79 -4.55 17.21
CA VAL A 420 -11.30 -5.19 18.44
C VAL A 420 -12.63 -5.91 18.23
N ALA A 421 -13.08 -6.04 16.97
CA ALA A 421 -14.29 -6.77 16.64
C ALA A 421 -14.16 -8.27 16.98
N SER A 422 -15.26 -8.88 17.42
CA SER A 422 -15.35 -10.34 17.55
C SER A 422 -15.24 -11.02 16.18
N LYS A 423 -15.08 -12.35 16.16
CA LYS A 423 -15.09 -13.14 14.90
C LYS A 423 -16.39 -12.93 14.10
N GLU A 424 -17.49 -12.70 14.80
CA GLU A 424 -18.81 -12.45 14.22
C GLU A 424 -18.96 -11.01 13.72
N GLY A 425 -18.04 -10.12 14.09
CA GLY A 425 -17.99 -8.71 13.69
C GLY A 425 -18.55 -7.75 14.73
N HIS A 426 -19.08 -8.24 15.85
CA HIS A 426 -19.60 -7.40 16.92
C HIS A 426 -18.48 -6.61 17.60
N MET A 427 -18.69 -5.32 17.83
CA MET A 427 -17.74 -4.45 18.52
C MET A 427 -18.36 -3.93 19.81
N ALA A 428 -17.63 -4.08 20.91
CA ALA A 428 -17.98 -3.50 22.20
C ALA A 428 -16.95 -2.40 22.52
N ILE A 429 -17.36 -1.14 22.39
CA ILE A 429 -16.51 0.02 22.64
C ILE A 429 -16.76 0.48 24.07
N LYS A 430 -15.78 0.23 24.93
CA LYS A 430 -15.82 0.63 26.33
C LYS A 430 -15.37 2.08 26.50
N VAL A 431 -16.24 2.87 27.12
CA VAL A 431 -15.98 4.27 27.48
C VAL A 431 -16.14 4.39 29.00
N SER A 432 -15.03 4.49 29.72
CA SER A 432 -15.07 4.71 31.17
C SER A 432 -15.11 6.20 31.48
N PHE A 433 -15.67 6.57 32.63
CA PHE A 433 -15.75 7.94 33.12
C PHE A 433 -15.09 8.01 34.51
N ASN A 434 -13.98 8.74 34.66
CA ASN A 434 -13.18 8.81 35.90
C ASN A 434 -13.23 10.18 36.61
N LYS A 435 -13.67 10.20 37.88
CA LYS A 435 -13.78 11.40 38.72
C LYS A 435 -12.42 12.04 39.08
N LYS A 436 -12.35 13.37 39.22
CA LYS A 436 -11.25 14.09 39.90
C LYS A 436 -11.76 14.66 41.24
N LEU A 437 -11.11 14.36 42.35
CA LEU A 437 -11.42 14.95 43.65
C LEU A 437 -10.95 16.42 43.72
N SER A 438 -11.83 17.33 44.15
CA SER A 438 -11.48 18.71 44.51
C SER A 438 -10.75 18.75 45.86
N LYS A 439 -9.80 19.67 46.04
CA LYS A 439 -9.01 19.85 47.27
C LYS A 439 -9.88 20.10 48.51
N ASN A 440 -11.05 20.72 48.36
CA ASN A 440 -11.95 21.01 49.48
C ASN A 440 -12.72 19.76 49.93
N ALA A 441 -12.96 18.80 49.03
CA ALA A 441 -13.54 17.50 49.35
C ALA A 441 -12.54 16.52 50.00
N LEU A 442 -11.26 16.87 50.10
CA LEU A 442 -10.26 16.09 50.85
C LEU A 442 -10.19 16.49 52.34
N LEU A 443 -10.74 17.66 52.70
CA LEU A 443 -10.73 18.15 54.08
C LEU A 443 -11.95 17.67 54.89
N GLU A 444 -13.12 17.56 54.27
CA GLU A 444 -14.31 16.97 54.93
C GLU A 444 -14.29 15.43 54.96
N LYS A 445 -13.55 14.79 54.05
CA LYS A 445 -13.56 13.32 53.86
C LYS A 445 -12.57 12.56 54.75
N ARG A 446 -12.13 13.17 55.86
CA ARG A 446 -11.23 12.53 56.82
C ARG A 446 -11.96 11.67 57.86
N VAL A 447 -13.28 11.49 57.74
CA VAL A 447 -14.09 10.85 58.78
C VAL A 447 -14.74 9.52 58.39
N ASP A 448 -14.90 9.16 57.11
CA ASP A 448 -15.41 7.82 56.75
C ASP A 448 -14.45 7.04 55.85
N ASN A 449 -13.83 6.03 56.46
CA ASN A 449 -13.02 5.02 55.80
C ASN A 449 -13.95 3.94 55.23
N ASN A 450 -14.15 3.99 53.91
CA ASN A 450 -14.45 2.89 52.97
C ASN A 450 -15.50 3.36 51.95
N GLU A 451 -15.07 3.88 50.79
CA GLU A 451 -15.94 3.87 49.62
C GLU A 451 -15.15 3.96 48.30
N GLU A 452 -15.40 2.96 47.46
CA GLU A 452 -14.85 2.75 46.12
C GLU A 452 -15.14 3.91 45.17
N THR A 453 -14.13 4.26 44.37
CA THR A 453 -14.30 5.10 43.18
C THR A 453 -14.99 4.30 42.08
N SER A 454 -16.33 4.32 42.03
CA SER A 454 -17.09 3.76 40.90
C SER A 454 -16.87 4.61 39.64
N SER A 455 -16.15 4.06 38.66
CA SER A 455 -16.14 4.61 37.30
C SER A 455 -17.47 4.26 36.63
N ALA A 456 -18.23 5.24 36.15
CA ALA A 456 -19.32 4.93 35.24
C ALA A 456 -18.69 4.37 33.94
N GLU A 457 -19.21 3.28 33.41
CA GLU A 457 -18.73 2.69 32.16
C GLU A 457 -19.91 2.66 31.20
N ALA A 458 -19.80 3.37 30.07
CA ALA A 458 -20.73 3.19 28.96
C ALA A 458 -20.10 2.18 28.00
N LEU A 459 -20.85 1.13 27.70
CA LEU A 459 -20.47 0.15 26.70
C LEU A 459 -21.34 0.38 25.47
N PHE A 460 -20.73 0.83 24.38
CA PHE A 460 -21.41 0.96 23.10
C PHE A 460 -21.25 -0.33 22.33
N PHE A 461 -22.36 -0.95 21.96
CA PHE A 461 -22.35 -2.08 21.06
C PHE A 461 -22.63 -1.60 19.65
N VAL A 462 -21.64 -1.80 18.77
CA VAL A 462 -21.87 -1.71 17.33
C VAL A 462 -22.07 -3.14 16.85
N PHE A 463 -23.33 -3.49 16.62
CA PHE A 463 -23.69 -4.80 16.10
C PHE A 463 -23.54 -4.80 14.59
N VAL A 464 -22.87 -5.83 14.06
CA VAL A 464 -23.03 -6.19 12.66
C VAL A 464 -24.38 -6.87 12.53
N PHE A 465 -25.37 -6.13 12.03
CA PHE A 465 -26.63 -6.73 11.60
C PHE A 465 -26.35 -7.46 10.28
N ILE A 466 -25.98 -8.73 10.37
CA ILE A 466 -26.13 -9.62 9.21
C ILE A 466 -27.63 -9.85 9.08
N GLN A 467 -28.29 -8.98 8.33
CA GLN A 467 -29.63 -9.25 7.86
C GLN A 467 -29.50 -10.08 6.58
N SER A 468 -29.61 -11.40 6.73
CA SER A 468 -30.20 -12.26 5.72
C SER A 468 -31.17 -13.18 6.43
N CYS A 469 -32.38 -12.66 6.68
CA CYS A 469 -33.55 -13.52 6.67
C CYS A 469 -33.89 -13.73 5.20
N GLU A 470 -33.45 -14.88 4.66
CA GLU A 470 -34.21 -15.65 3.67
C GLU A 470 -33.99 -17.14 3.95
#